data_AF-A0A7H1MF10-F1
#
_entry.id   AF-A0A7H1MF10-F1
#
_cell.length_a   1.000
_cell.length_b   1.000
_cell.length_c   1.000
_cell.angle_alpha   90.00
_cell.angle_beta   90.00
_cell.angle_gamma   90.00
#
_symmetry.space_group_name_H-M   'P 1'
#
loop_
_entity.id
_entity.type
_entity.pdbx_description
1 polymer ?
#
loop_
_entity_poly.entity_id
_entity_poly.type
_entity_poly.pdbx_seq_one_letter_code
_entity_poly.pdbx_strand_id
1 'polypeptide(L)' 'MSQAGVQLMTWFGAACELHRDWRNDIEGLGALFGNHIPDYRNLITSFNTLTQGK' A
#
# COMPACT_ATOMS: atom_id res chain seq x y z
N MET A 1 23.98 -12.51 -2.72
CA MET A 1 22.91 -11.72 -3.39
C MET A 1 23.29 -10.25 -3.47
N SER A 2 23.35 -9.52 -2.35
CA SER A 2 23.78 -8.10 -2.36
C SER A 2 25.19 -7.89 -2.96
N GLN A 3 26.17 -8.71 -2.58
CA GLN A 3 27.54 -8.66 -3.17
C GLN A 3 27.58 -8.91 -4.69
N ALA A 4 26.54 -9.55 -5.25
CA ALA A 4 26.41 -9.79 -6.69
C ALA A 4 25.55 -8.71 -7.39
N GLY A 5 25.23 -7.61 -6.72
CA GLY A 5 24.47 -6.49 -7.27
C GLY A 5 22.94 -6.59 -7.15
N VAL A 6 22.41 -7.61 -6.44
CA VAL A 6 20.95 -7.73 -6.23
C VAL A 6 20.46 -6.66 -5.26
N GLN A 7 19.42 -5.91 -5.65
CA GLN A 7 18.70 -5.00 -4.77
C GLN A 7 17.77 -5.80 -3.84
N LEU A 8 18.03 -5.74 -2.53
CA LEU A 8 17.16 -6.35 -1.54
C LEU A 8 15.97 -5.42 -1.29
N MET A 9 14.77 -5.93 -1.48
CA MET A 9 13.52 -5.17 -1.34
C MET A 9 12.52 -5.95 -0.49
N THR A 10 11.63 -5.23 0.17
CA THR A 10 10.44 -5.81 0.77
C THR A 10 9.28 -5.77 -0.22
N TRP A 11 8.27 -6.62 -0.03
CA TRP A 11 7.12 -6.67 -0.93
C TRP A 11 6.41 -5.31 -1.04
N PHE A 12 6.32 -4.57 0.07
CA PHE A 12 5.68 -3.26 0.11
C PHE A 12 6.46 -2.25 -0.74
N GLY A 13 7.80 -2.21 -0.61
CA GLY A 13 8.65 -1.36 -1.45
C GLY A 13 8.52 -1.69 -2.93
N ALA A 14 8.50 -2.98 -3.28
CA ALA A 14 8.30 -3.42 -4.66
C ALA A 14 6.93 -3.02 -5.22
N ALA A 15 5.86 -3.14 -4.44
CA ALA A 15 4.52 -2.69 -4.84
C ALA A 15 4.48 -1.18 -5.11
N CYS A 16 5.09 -0.37 -4.23
CA CYS A 16 5.18 1.08 -4.40
C CYS A 16 6.01 1.48 -5.63
N GLU A 17 7.13 0.81 -5.88
CA GLU A 17 7.96 1.07 -7.05
C GLU A 17 7.30 0.68 -8.38
N LEU A 18 6.48 -0.38 -8.38
CA LEU A 18 5.71 -0.77 -9.56
C LEU A 18 4.52 0.18 -9.80
N HIS A 19 3.80 0.56 -8.73
CA HIS A 19 2.57 1.35 -8.86
C HIS A 19 2.85 2.83 -9.18
N ARG A 20 3.96 3.38 -8.68
CA ARG A 20 4.49 4.75 -8.89
C ARG A 20 3.62 5.90 -8.40
N ASP A 21 2.38 5.98 -8.86
CA ASP A 21 1.44 7.07 -8.59
C ASP A 21 0.11 6.48 -8.09
N TRP A 22 -0.30 6.87 -6.89
CA TRP A 22 -1.57 6.46 -6.28
C TRP A 22 -2.78 6.71 -7.18
N ARG A 23 -2.76 7.78 -7.97
CA ARG A 23 -3.88 8.17 -8.83
C ARG A 23 -4.16 7.18 -9.96
N ASN A 24 -3.23 6.27 -10.24
CA ASN A 24 -3.40 5.24 -11.25
C ASN A 24 -4.52 4.25 -10.87
N ASP A 25 -4.58 3.83 -9.60
CA ASP A 25 -5.67 3.02 -9.04
C ASP A 25 -5.63 3.04 -7.50
N ILE A 26 -6.31 4.04 -6.91
CA ILE A 26 -6.35 4.28 -5.46
C ILE A 26 -7.04 3.12 -4.74
N GLU A 27 -8.15 2.63 -5.28
CA GLU A 27 -8.95 1.58 -4.65
C GLU A 27 -8.21 0.23 -4.68
N GLY A 28 -7.62 -0.13 -5.81
CA GLY A 28 -6.86 -1.38 -5.94
C GLY A 28 -5.61 -1.40 -5.05
N LEU A 29 -4.83 -0.31 -5.01
CA LEU A 29 -3.67 -0.24 -4.13
C LEU A 29 -4.07 -0.20 -2.65
N GLY A 30 -5.13 0.56 -2.33
CA GLY A 30 -5.70 0.60 -0.98
C GLY A 30 -6.17 -0.78 -0.50
N ALA A 31 -6.82 -1.56 -1.37
CA ALA A 31 -7.25 -2.92 -1.07
C ALA A 31 -6.05 -3.87 -0.86
N LEU A 32 -5.02 -3.79 -1.70
CA LEU A 32 -3.78 -4.58 -1.53
C LEU A 32 -3.16 -4.33 -0.15
N PHE A 33 -3.01 -3.06 0.24
CA PHE A 33 -2.44 -2.69 1.53
C PHE A 33 -3.35 -3.10 2.68
N GLY A 34 -4.67 -2.87 2.59
CA GLY A 34 -5.62 -3.29 3.62
C GLY A 34 -5.67 -4.81 3.82
N ASN A 35 -5.42 -5.60 2.78
CA ASN A 35 -5.42 -7.06 2.88
C ASN A 35 -4.16 -7.61 3.56
N HIS A 36 -3.01 -6.97 3.38
CA HIS A 36 -1.71 -7.48 3.84
C HIS A 36 -1.06 -6.66 4.98
N ILE A 37 -1.61 -5.50 5.32
CA ILE A 37 -1.14 -4.62 6.40
C ILE A 37 -2.34 -4.26 7.30
N PRO A 38 -2.55 -4.99 8.42
CA PRO A 38 -3.67 -4.74 9.33
C PRO A 38 -3.73 -3.29 9.84
N ASP A 39 -2.59 -2.66 10.11
CA ASP A 39 -2.53 -1.26 10.54
C ASP A 39 -3.11 -0.32 9.47
N TYR A 40 -2.84 -0.59 8.20
CA TYR A 40 -3.37 0.20 7.08
C TYR A 40 -4.89 0.03 6.95
N ARG A 41 -5.39 -1.20 7.16
CA ARG A 41 -6.84 -1.46 7.23
C ARG A 41 -7.52 -0.68 8.35
N ASN A 42 -6.89 -0.61 9.53
CA ASN A 42 -7.42 0.13 10.68
C ASN A 42 -7.54 1.63 10.37
N LEU A 43 -6.53 2.21 9.71
CA LEU A 43 -6.54 3.61 9.29
C LEU A 43 -7.65 3.89 8.27
N ILE A 44 -7.78 3.07 7.21
CA ILE A 44 -8.83 3.23 6.19
C ILE A 44 -10.22 3.13 6.82
N THR A 45 -10.45 2.13 7.68
CA THR A 45 -11.72 1.94 8.38
C THR A 45 -12.10 3.18 9.20
N SER A 46 -11.15 3.68 9.99
CA SER A 46 -11.36 4.86 10.84
C SER A 46 -11.63 6.11 10.01
N PHE A 47 -10.86 6.32 8.94
CA PHE A 47 -11.05 7.44 8.01
C PHE A 47 -12.43 7.41 7.37
N ASN A 48 -12.82 6.29 6.76
CA ASN A 48 -14.11 6.12 6.09
C ASN A 48 -15.29 6.36 7.05
N THR A 49 -15.18 5.86 8.29
CA THR A 49 -16.22 6.08 9.32
C THR A 49 -16.39 7.56 9.63
N LEU A 50 -15.31 8.34 9.66
CA LEU A 50 -15.34 9.78 9.98
C LEU A 50 -15.71 10.66 8.78
N THR A 51 -15.58 10.16 7.56
CA THR A 51 -15.78 10.95 6.33
C THR A 51 -17.03 10.59 5.55
N GLN A 52 -17.64 9.43 5.78
CA GLN A 52 -18.88 9.00 5.09
C GLN A 52 -20.08 9.95 5.23
N GLY A 53 -20.08 10.85 6.22
CA GLY A 53 -21.17 11.82 6.46
C GLY A 53 -20.79 13.28 6.23
N LYS A 54 -19.64 13.58 5.61
CA LYS A 54 -19.26 14.92 5.17
C LYS A 54 -19.49 15.07 3.67
#